data_AF-A0A9X1PK17-F1
#
_entry.id   AF-A0A9X1PK17-F1
#
_cell.length_a   1.000
_cell.length_b   1.000
_cell.length_c   1.000
_cell.angle_alpha   90.00
_cell.angle_beta   90.00
_cell.angle_gamma   90.00
#
_symmetry.space_group_name_H-M   'P 1'
#
loop_
_entity.id
_entity.type
_entity.pdbx_description
1 polymer ?
#
loop_
_entity_poly.entity_id
_entity_poly.type
_entity_poly.pdbx_seq_one_letter_code
_entity_poly.pdbx_strand_id
1 'polypeptide(L)'
;MRLLRSGLSITFLLFLAITISCKKDPEPGINCGCNGAPYKHFENVDASHVGSGNYVIFETADTTSRVFAVACDADTTLAKSPKTTSRDYVLTGDLLTPCREFQTMMYQIERMSITTIRKK
;
A
#
# COMPACT_ATOMS: atom_id res chain seq x y z
N MET A 1 -70.51 9.50 18.99
CA MET A 1 -69.53 10.10 19.93
C MET A 1 -68.44 9.06 20.19
N ARG A 2 -67.19 9.42 19.86
CA ARG A 2 -65.92 8.72 20.19
C ARG A 2 -65.58 7.43 19.41
N LEU A 3 -65.13 7.66 18.17
CA LEU A 3 -63.92 7.03 17.62
C LEU A 3 -62.77 7.16 18.63
N LEU A 4 -61.98 6.10 18.86
CA LEU A 4 -60.55 6.12 19.22
C LEU A 4 -60.21 4.80 19.95
N ARG A 5 -59.55 3.87 19.24
CA ARG A 5 -58.55 2.92 19.78
C ARG A 5 -58.00 2.02 18.67
N SER A 6 -57.47 2.63 17.62
CA SER A 6 -56.59 1.96 16.65
C SER A 6 -55.43 2.91 16.39
N GLY A 7 -54.39 2.81 17.23
CA GLY A 7 -53.29 3.78 17.21
C GLY A 7 -52.07 3.37 18.02
N LEU A 8 -51.96 2.08 18.38
CA LEU A 8 -50.86 1.58 19.21
C LEU A 8 -50.08 0.45 18.52
N SER A 9 -49.98 0.44 17.18
CA SER A 9 -49.28 -0.62 16.46
C SER A 9 -48.33 -0.16 15.35
N ILE A 10 -48.29 1.13 15.01
CA ILE A 10 -47.46 1.61 13.88
C ILE A 10 -46.16 2.27 14.37
N THR A 11 -46.15 2.84 15.57
CA THR A 11 -44.97 3.53 16.12
C THR A 11 -43.86 2.58 16.55
N PHE A 12 -44.15 1.32 16.86
CA PHE A 12 -43.13 0.34 17.28
C PHE A 12 -42.40 -0.31 16.08
N LEU A 13 -43.06 -0.39 14.92
CA LEU A 13 -42.48 -0.96 13.69
C LEU A 13 -41.52 -0.01 12.97
N LEU A 14 -41.65 1.31 13.17
CA LEU A 14 -40.74 2.30 12.56
C LEU A 14 -39.38 2.41 13.26
N PHE A 15 -39.27 2.02 14.53
CA PHE A 15 -38.00 2.08 15.27
C PHE A 15 -37.06 0.90 14.99
N LEU A 16 -37.55 -0.21 14.41
CA LEU A 16 -36.74 -1.40 14.15
C LEU A 16 -35.97 -1.37 12.82
N ALA A 17 -36.24 -0.41 11.94
CA ALA A 17 -35.63 -0.33 10.61
C ALA A 17 -34.31 0.46 10.54
N ILE A 18 -33.84 1.03 11.64
CA ILE A 18 -32.67 1.93 11.65
C ILE A 18 -31.36 1.21 12.02
N THR A 19 -31.38 -0.10 12.34
CA THR A 19 -30.22 -0.80 12.90
C THR A 19 -29.36 -1.58 11.91
N ILE A 20 -29.61 -1.53 10.59
CA ILE A 20 -28.89 -2.39 9.61
C ILE A 20 -28.16 -1.61 8.50
N SER A 21 -27.67 -0.41 8.78
CA SER A 21 -26.61 0.18 7.95
C SER A 21 -25.26 0.04 8.64
N CYS A 22 -24.89 -1.21 8.92
CA CYS A 22 -23.49 -1.57 9.13
C CYS A 22 -22.78 -1.34 7.78
N LYS A 23 -22.23 -0.15 7.57
CA LYS A 23 -21.12 0.00 6.64
C LYS A 23 -20.03 -0.91 7.18
N LYS A 24 -19.79 -2.04 6.51
CA LYS A 24 -18.63 -2.89 6.77
C LYS A 24 -17.43 -1.95 6.73
N ASP A 25 -16.74 -1.79 7.86
CA ASP A 25 -15.50 -1.01 7.89
C ASP A 25 -14.61 -1.52 6.75
N PRO A 26 -13.92 -0.63 6.01
CA PRO A 26 -13.05 -1.06 4.94
C PRO A 26 -12.08 -2.11 5.51
N GLU A 27 -12.06 -3.28 4.88
CA GLU A 27 -11.24 -4.41 5.33
C GLU A 27 -9.79 -3.91 5.51
N PRO A 28 -9.19 -4.12 6.69
CA PRO A 28 -7.83 -3.65 6.96
C PRO A 28 -6.89 -4.25 5.91
N GLY A 29 -6.12 -3.40 5.23
CA GLY A 29 -5.17 -3.83 4.20
C GLY A 29 -5.63 -3.68 2.74
N ILE A 30 -6.90 -3.33 2.47
CA ILE A 30 -7.37 -3.19 1.07
C ILE A 30 -6.70 -2.03 0.33
N ASN A 31 -6.43 -0.91 1.00
CA ASN A 31 -5.94 0.33 0.37
C ASN A 31 -4.49 0.66 0.72
N CYS A 32 -3.67 -0.33 1.04
CA CYS A 32 -2.26 -0.14 1.39
C CYS A 32 -1.38 -1.31 0.93
N GLY A 33 -0.06 -1.15 1.05
CA GLY A 33 0.91 -2.14 0.59
C GLY A 33 0.82 -2.30 -0.92
N CYS A 34 0.75 -3.54 -1.39
CA CYS A 34 0.66 -3.83 -2.84
C CYS A 34 -0.67 -3.51 -3.48
N ASN A 35 -1.72 -3.33 -2.67
CA ASN A 35 -3.02 -2.83 -3.12
C ASN A 35 -3.18 -1.33 -2.87
N GLY A 36 -2.12 -0.67 -2.37
CA GLY A 36 -2.12 0.75 -2.08
C GLY A 36 -2.07 1.60 -3.34
N ALA A 37 -2.68 2.79 -3.27
CA ALA A 37 -2.50 3.78 -4.34
C ALA A 37 -1.03 4.25 -4.40
N PRO A 38 -0.50 4.56 -5.59
CA PRO A 38 0.78 5.24 -5.74
C PRO A 38 0.81 6.57 -4.95
N TYR A 39 1.87 6.82 -4.19
CA TYR A 39 2.09 8.14 -3.57
C TYR A 39 3.35 8.84 -4.10
N LYS A 40 4.26 8.11 -4.75
CA LYS A 40 5.46 8.68 -5.38
C LYS A 40 5.85 7.87 -6.61
N HIS A 41 5.87 8.54 -7.75
CA HIS A 41 6.42 8.02 -8.99
C HIS A 41 7.93 8.25 -9.04
N PHE A 42 8.68 7.30 -9.60
CA PHE A 42 10.10 7.45 -9.88
C PHE A 42 10.42 6.95 -11.29
N GLU A 43 11.31 7.67 -11.98
CA GLU A 43 11.66 7.39 -13.36
C GLU A 43 13.18 7.35 -13.54
N ASN A 44 13.66 6.32 -14.25
CA ASN A 44 15.08 6.10 -14.56
C ASN A 44 16.02 6.25 -13.34
N VAL A 45 15.58 5.80 -12.17
CA VAL A 45 16.36 5.89 -10.94
C VAL A 45 17.28 4.70 -10.78
N ASP A 46 18.47 4.95 -10.24
CA ASP A 46 19.42 3.89 -9.96
C ASP A 46 18.94 3.01 -8.80
N ALA A 47 19.25 1.72 -8.88
CA ALA A 47 18.95 0.79 -7.81
C ALA A 47 19.97 -0.35 -7.65
N SER A 48 19.98 -0.94 -6.45
CA SER A 48 20.58 -2.24 -6.16
C SER A 48 19.47 -3.28 -5.97
N HIS A 49 19.60 -4.47 -6.56
CA HIS A 49 18.73 -5.61 -6.22
C HIS A 49 19.36 -6.41 -5.08
N VAL A 50 18.71 -6.45 -3.92
CA VAL A 50 19.24 -7.10 -2.70
C VAL A 50 18.83 -8.58 -2.61
N GLY A 51 17.99 -9.04 -3.53
CA GLY A 51 17.43 -10.39 -3.59
C GLY A 51 15.98 -10.43 -3.11
N SER A 52 15.25 -11.48 -3.51
CA SER A 52 13.83 -11.70 -3.13
C SER A 52 12.92 -10.50 -3.40
N GLY A 53 13.17 -9.75 -4.49
CA GLY A 53 12.38 -8.57 -4.85
C GLY A 53 12.63 -7.35 -3.97
N ASN A 54 13.68 -7.35 -3.14
CA ASN A 54 14.09 -6.19 -2.34
C ASN A 54 15.04 -5.30 -3.12
N TYR A 55 14.85 -3.99 -3.06
CA TYR A 55 15.66 -3.01 -3.77
C TYR A 55 16.07 -1.86 -2.86
N VAL A 56 17.25 -1.31 -3.14
CA VAL A 56 17.69 -0.01 -2.64
C VAL A 56 17.59 0.95 -3.81
N ILE A 57 16.70 1.94 -3.73
CA ILE A 57 16.51 2.98 -4.74
C ILE A 57 17.34 4.20 -4.32
N PHE A 58 18.15 4.72 -5.23
CA PHE A 58 18.96 5.92 -4.99
C PHE A 58 18.29 7.13 -5.63
N GLU A 59 17.62 7.94 -4.82
CA GLU A 59 16.89 9.11 -5.31
C GLU A 59 17.83 10.24 -5.75
N THR A 60 19.04 10.26 -5.20
CA THR A 60 20.08 11.25 -5.49
C THR A 60 21.39 10.59 -5.91
N ALA A 61 22.22 11.31 -6.66
CA ALA A 61 23.51 10.83 -7.14
C ALA A 61 24.53 10.61 -5.99
N ASP A 62 24.45 11.41 -4.94
CA ASP A 62 25.35 11.41 -3.77
C ASP A 62 25.06 10.30 -2.75
N THR A 63 24.11 9.40 -3.05
CA THR A 63 23.74 8.22 -2.24
C THR A 63 23.18 8.55 -0.85
N THR A 64 22.91 9.82 -0.53
CA THR A 64 22.42 10.24 0.79
C THR A 64 20.92 9.97 0.96
N SER A 65 20.13 10.15 -0.09
CA SER A 65 18.72 9.75 -0.12
C SER A 65 18.57 8.36 -0.72
N ARG A 66 18.11 7.39 0.09
CA ARG A 66 17.82 6.03 -0.34
C ARG A 66 16.51 5.54 0.23
N VAL A 67 15.79 4.78 -0.57
CA VAL A 67 14.57 4.09 -0.17
C VAL A 67 14.80 2.58 -0.25
N PHE A 68 14.42 1.88 0.82
CA PHE A 68 14.32 0.42 0.81
C PHE A 68 12.89 0.05 0.45
N ALA A 69 12.72 -0.60 -0.69
CA ALA A 69 11.41 -0.99 -1.20
C ALA A 69 11.38 -2.45 -1.63
N VAL A 70 10.21 -3.06 -1.53
CA VAL A 70 9.94 -4.43 -1.96
C VAL A 70 8.96 -4.40 -3.12
N ALA A 71 9.35 -5.00 -4.25
CA ALA A 71 8.47 -5.17 -5.40
C ALA A 71 7.27 -6.04 -5.02
N CYS A 72 6.08 -5.63 -5.44
CA CYS A 72 4.87 -6.43 -5.29
C CYS A 72 4.91 -7.67 -6.19
N ASP A 73 5.40 -7.48 -7.41
CA ASP A 73 5.69 -8.56 -8.36
C ASP A 73 7.20 -8.65 -8.56
N ALA A 74 7.83 -9.56 -7.81
CA ALA A 74 9.27 -9.74 -7.85
C ALA A 74 9.68 -10.57 -9.08
N ASP A 75 10.51 -9.99 -9.95
CA ASP A 75 11.23 -10.76 -10.96
C ASP A 75 12.36 -11.57 -10.29
N THR A 76 12.17 -12.88 -10.21
CA THR A 76 13.09 -13.81 -9.56
C THR A 76 14.31 -14.16 -10.43
N THR A 77 14.33 -13.72 -11.69
CA THR A 77 15.45 -13.99 -12.62
C THR A 77 16.61 -13.00 -12.46
N LEU A 78 16.39 -11.88 -11.76
CA LEU A 78 17.37 -10.83 -11.60
C LEU A 78 18.50 -11.23 -10.65
N ALA A 79 19.73 -11.05 -11.12
CA ALA A 79 20.91 -11.29 -10.29
C ALA A 79 20.94 -10.31 -9.10
N LYS A 80 21.29 -10.80 -7.92
CA LYS A 80 21.54 -9.95 -6.76
C LYS A 80 22.79 -9.08 -7.00
N SER A 81 22.69 -7.81 -6.65
CA SER A 81 23.81 -6.87 -6.63
C SER A 81 24.87 -7.30 -5.60
N PRO A 82 26.18 -7.12 -5.89
CA PRO A 82 27.25 -7.55 -4.99
C PRO A 82 27.29 -6.73 -3.68
N LYS A 83 26.80 -5.48 -3.71
CA LYS A 83 26.66 -4.61 -2.53
C LYS A 83 25.34 -3.84 -2.60
N THR A 84 24.82 -3.44 -1.44
CA THR A 84 23.62 -2.57 -1.32
C THR A 84 23.86 -1.13 -1.78
N THR A 85 25.11 -0.77 -2.08
CA THR A 85 25.52 0.51 -2.67
C THR A 85 25.73 0.44 -4.17
N SER A 86 25.64 -0.75 -4.79
CA SER A 86 25.87 -0.95 -6.22
C SER A 86 24.71 -0.42 -7.05
N ARG A 87 24.97 0.42 -8.05
CA ARG A 87 23.93 1.02 -8.91
C ARG A 87 23.75 0.20 -10.20
N ASP A 88 23.55 -1.11 -10.06
CA ASP A 88 23.58 -2.07 -11.19
C ASP A 88 22.28 -2.08 -12.01
N TYR A 89 21.21 -1.50 -11.48
CA TYR A 89 19.90 -1.47 -12.11
C TYR A 89 19.40 -0.05 -12.27
N VAL A 90 18.52 0.15 -13.26
CA VAL A 90 17.72 1.35 -13.45
C VAL A 90 16.25 0.96 -13.41
N LEU A 91 15.49 1.62 -12.54
CA LEU A 91 14.07 1.34 -12.30
C LEU A 91 13.18 2.50 -12.73
N THR A 92 11.96 2.17 -13.12
CA THR A 92 10.84 3.10 -13.26
C THR A 92 9.60 2.44 -12.66
N GLY A 93 8.83 3.18 -11.89
CA GLY A 93 7.70 2.62 -11.15
C GLY A 93 7.16 3.56 -10.09
N ASP A 94 6.45 2.97 -9.14
CA ASP A 94 5.68 3.70 -8.13
C ASP A 94 5.89 3.11 -6.74
N LEU A 95 6.11 3.97 -5.75
CA LEU A 95 5.99 3.63 -4.34
C LEU A 95 4.52 3.70 -3.93
N LEU A 96 4.07 2.68 -3.20
CA LEU A 96 2.67 2.44 -2.88
C LEU A 96 2.37 2.74 -1.41
N THR A 97 1.18 3.27 -1.16
CA THR A 97 0.75 3.74 0.17
C THR A 97 1.04 2.68 1.23
N PRO A 98 1.90 2.96 2.24
CA PRO A 98 2.29 1.94 3.21
C PRO A 98 1.12 1.58 4.13
N CYS A 99 1.09 0.33 4.58
CA CYS A 99 0.14 -0.07 5.61
C CYS A 99 0.56 0.54 6.95
N ARG A 100 -0.37 1.26 7.60
CA ARG A 100 -0.19 1.72 8.98
C ARG A 100 -0.43 0.55 9.92
N GLU A 101 0.57 -0.31 10.07
CA GLU A 101 0.58 -1.24 11.21
C GLU A 101 1.11 -0.50 12.44
N PHE A 102 0.53 -0.82 13.60
CA PHE A 102 0.72 -0.09 14.86
C PHE A 102 2.20 0.17 15.16
N GLN A 103 2.46 1.42 15.56
CA GLN A 103 3.74 1.98 15.96
C GLN A 103 4.62 0.99 16.74
N THR A 104 5.58 0.41 16.05
CA THR A 104 6.88 0.11 16.65
C THR A 104 7.93 0.81 15.79
N MET A 105 8.94 1.40 16.43
CA MET A 105 9.98 2.24 15.84
C MET A 105 10.92 1.47 14.87
N MET A 106 10.38 0.72 13.92
CA MET A 106 11.15 -0.10 13.00
C MET A 106 10.66 0.17 11.58
N TYR A 107 11.57 0.74 10.77
CA TYR A 107 11.52 0.94 9.32
C TYR A 107 10.23 0.46 8.64
N GLN A 108 9.38 1.39 8.20
CA GLN A 108 8.32 1.05 7.25
C GLN A 108 8.97 0.55 5.97
N ILE A 109 8.83 -0.75 5.69
CA ILE A 109 9.28 -1.33 4.43
C ILE A 109 8.30 -0.86 3.35
N GLU A 110 8.79 -0.04 2.43
CA GLU A 110 7.95 0.48 1.35
C GLU A 110 7.63 -0.64 0.35
N ARG A 111 6.41 -0.61 -0.20
CA ARG A 111 6.01 -1.48 -1.31
C ARG A 111 6.08 -0.70 -2.60
N MET A 112 6.40 -1.37 -3.70
CA MET A 112 6.46 -0.73 -5.00
C MET A 112 5.92 -1.59 -6.13
N SER A 113 5.41 -0.91 -7.15
CA SER A 113 5.17 -1.48 -8.47
C SER A 113 6.34 -1.09 -9.37
N ILE A 114 6.91 -2.06 -10.08
CA ILE A 114 7.98 -1.81 -11.07
C ILE A 114 7.36 -1.88 -12.46
N THR A 115 7.41 -0.78 -13.18
CA THR A 115 6.99 -0.72 -14.59
C THR A 115 8.12 -1.17 -15.52
N THR A 116 9.34 -0.70 -15.25
CA THR A 116 10.52 -1.04 -16.04
C THR A 116 11.70 -1.29 -15.12
N ILE A 117 12.44 -2.35 -15.42
CA ILE A 117 13.72 -2.66 -14.81
C ILE A 117 14.71 -3.06 -15.90
N ARG A 118 15.91 -2.48 -15.83
CA ARG A 118 17.02 -2.87 -16.71
C ARG A 118 18.32 -2.94 -15.92
N LYS A 119 19.16 -3.90 -16.29
CA LYS A 119 20.54 -3.94 -15.84
C LYS A 119 21.36 -2.89 -16.60
N LYS A 120 22.26 -2.21 -15.91
CA LYS A 120 23.25 -1.31 -16.54
C LYS A 120 24.37 -2.08 -17.22
#